data_AF-A0A1F9Z2N4-F1
#
_entry.id   AF-A0A1F9Z2N4-F1
#
_cell.length_a   1.000
_cell.length_b   1.000
_cell.length_c   1.000
_cell.angle_alpha   90.00
_cell.angle_beta   90.00
_cell.angle_gamma   90.00
#
_symmetry.space_group_name_H-M   'P 1'
#
loop_
_entity.id
_entity.type
_entity.pdbx_description
1 polymer ?
#
loop_
_entity_poly.entity_id
_entity_poly.type
_entity_poly.pdbx_seq_one_letter_code
_entity_poly.pdbx_strand_id
1 'polypeptide(L)'
;MKLFNIEVERSYWLLTIGVVIGIYIWFFFMAMSKFIEIKNSKIEQQSNEEQELLKEQFVITQRLKADIGIYDEVSPVFPEGFQQLYTPHFVVYSLNRPLLDEIVQYVEQIYSAVITDTNLYSFNLSERFPIYVYDDSKMYVECTKRPVWSGGFVMSRKIYAFDSKNLKNIIYHEVTHLIFNDFMAGKAEKISRWINEGLASYEENKIPDLRKPVFNKSKRLSADEFLTLDLSTASSEKVNIWYQQAESLIAYMLENYPRAQFYNFLLKLKETENIDTSISWGYQSKFNSFSDLESAWSNNN
;
A
#
# COMPACT_ATOMS: atom_id res chain seq x y z
N MET A 1 75.96 -55.05 15.23
CA MET A 1 74.80 -54.80 16.13
C MET A 1 73.78 -54.01 15.32
N LYS A 2 72.66 -54.63 14.95
CA LYS A 2 71.59 -54.00 14.15
C LYS A 2 70.92 -52.92 15.01
N LEU A 3 71.03 -51.65 14.62
CA LEU A 3 70.42 -50.53 15.34
C LEU A 3 69.98 -49.40 14.39
N PHE A 4 69.47 -49.72 13.19
CA PHE A 4 68.94 -48.68 12.28
C PHE A 4 67.76 -49.19 11.46
N ASN A 5 66.64 -49.50 12.14
CA ASN A 5 65.35 -49.70 11.45
C ASN A 5 64.17 -49.00 12.15
N ILE A 6 64.43 -48.17 13.17
CA ILE A 6 63.39 -47.50 13.99
C ILE A 6 63.21 -46.01 13.60
N GLU A 7 64.23 -45.37 13.02
CA GLU A 7 64.15 -43.94 12.62
C GLU A 7 63.28 -43.71 11.37
N VAL A 8 63.27 -44.66 10.43
CA VAL A 8 62.52 -44.52 9.18
C VAL A 8 61.01 -44.58 9.46
N GLU A 9 60.53 -45.53 10.28
CA GLU A 9 59.10 -45.63 10.62
C GLU A 9 58.56 -44.38 11.35
N ARG A 10 59.32 -43.82 12.30
CA ARG A 10 58.92 -42.58 13.00
C ARG A 10 58.81 -41.38 12.06
N SER A 11 59.69 -41.29 11.06
CA SER A 11 59.64 -40.26 10.03
C SER A 11 58.37 -40.37 9.17
N TYR A 12 58.01 -41.59 8.75
CA TYR A 12 56.76 -41.83 7.99
C TYR A 12 55.50 -41.50 8.81
N TRP A 13 55.48 -41.81 10.10
CA TRP A 13 54.34 -41.47 10.97
C TRP A 13 54.19 -39.96 11.20
N LEU A 14 55.30 -39.23 11.38
CA LEU A 14 55.26 -37.76 11.52
C LEU A 14 54.82 -37.07 10.22
N LEU A 15 55.26 -37.59 9.07
CA LEU A 15 54.90 -37.07 7.76
C LEU A 15 53.42 -37.33 7.42
N THR A 16 52.92 -38.52 7.73
CA THR A 16 51.48 -38.85 7.57
C THR A 16 50.59 -38.04 8.49
N ILE A 17 50.96 -37.87 9.77
CA ILE A 17 50.24 -36.98 10.70
C ILE A 17 50.24 -35.53 10.19
N GLY A 18 51.38 -35.03 9.71
CA GLY A 18 51.50 -33.69 9.15
C GLY A 18 50.60 -33.47 7.93
N VAL A 19 50.55 -34.44 7.01
CA VAL A 19 49.65 -34.41 5.84
C VAL A 19 48.18 -34.43 6.27
N VAL A 20 47.81 -35.31 7.20
CA VAL A 20 46.42 -35.40 7.70
C VAL A 20 46.00 -34.10 8.38
N ILE A 21 46.84 -33.54 9.25
CA ILE A 21 46.60 -32.23 9.89
C ILE A 21 46.48 -31.13 8.85
N GLY A 22 47.37 -31.11 7.83
CA GLY A 22 47.30 -30.16 6.73
C GLY A 22 45.98 -30.23 5.96
N ILE A 23 45.47 -31.43 5.69
CA ILE A 23 44.17 -31.65 5.06
C ILE A 23 43.03 -31.13 5.95
N TYR A 24 43.03 -31.44 7.24
CA TYR A 24 42.00 -30.94 8.17
C TYR A 24 42.02 -29.41 8.29
N ILE A 25 43.21 -28.80 8.36
CA ILE A 25 43.37 -27.35 8.38
C ILE A 25 42.85 -26.73 7.07
N TRP A 26 43.15 -27.35 5.93
CA TRP A 26 42.66 -26.89 4.63
C TRP A 26 41.13 -26.94 4.54
N PHE A 27 40.50 -28.05 4.96
CA PHE A 27 39.04 -28.15 5.05
C PHE A 27 38.44 -27.14 6.05
N PHE A 28 39.11 -26.88 7.17
CA PHE A 28 38.69 -25.87 8.13
C PHE A 28 38.68 -24.47 7.52
N PHE A 29 39.74 -24.07 6.82
CA PHE A 29 39.78 -22.78 6.11
C PHE A 29 38.75 -22.69 4.98
N MET A 30 38.52 -23.78 4.24
CA MET A 30 37.48 -23.84 3.21
C MET A 30 36.08 -23.67 3.82
N ALA A 31 35.80 -24.34 4.93
CA ALA A 31 34.53 -24.21 5.65
C ALA A 31 34.33 -22.79 6.22
N MET A 32 35.37 -22.19 6.79
CA MET A 32 35.35 -20.81 7.28
C MET A 32 35.11 -19.80 6.14
N SER A 33 35.77 -19.97 5.00
CA SER A 33 35.55 -19.13 3.82
C SER A 33 34.10 -19.20 3.34
N LYS A 34 33.56 -20.42 3.19
CA LYS A 34 32.17 -20.63 2.78
C LYS A 34 31.17 -20.08 3.79
N PHE A 35 31.47 -20.16 5.10
CA PHE A 35 30.64 -19.56 6.14
C PHE A 35 30.62 -18.02 6.04
N ILE A 36 31.76 -17.38 5.78
CA ILE A 36 31.86 -15.94 5.58
C ILE A 36 31.08 -15.51 4.33
N GLU A 37 31.19 -16.25 3.22
CA GLU A 37 30.45 -15.99 1.98
C GLU A 37 28.92 -16.08 2.19
N ILE A 38 28.45 -17.12 2.90
CA ILE A 38 27.02 -17.25 3.26
C ILE A 38 26.56 -16.09 4.15
N LYS A 39 27.39 -15.65 5.10
CA LYS A 39 27.04 -14.53 5.96
C LYS A 39 26.97 -13.22 5.17
N ASN A 40 27.94 -12.97 4.29
CA ASN A 40 27.99 -11.77 3.46
C ASN A 40 26.82 -11.70 2.47
N SER A 41 26.50 -12.80 1.80
CA SER A 41 25.34 -12.87 0.88
C SER A 41 24.00 -12.62 1.59
N LYS A 42 23.82 -13.12 2.83
CA LYS A 42 22.64 -12.79 3.64
C LYS A 42 22.55 -11.31 3.99
N ILE A 43 23.67 -10.67 4.33
CA ILE A 43 23.71 -9.23 4.64
C ILE A 43 23.36 -8.42 3.39
N GLU A 44 23.91 -8.78 2.23
CA GLU A 44 23.64 -8.13 0.96
C GLU A 44 22.18 -8.28 0.54
N GLN A 45 21.61 -9.48 0.70
CA GLN A 45 20.19 -9.72 0.43
C GLN A 45 19.30 -8.85 1.34
N GLN A 46 19.58 -8.80 2.64
CA GLN A 46 18.83 -7.98 3.59
C GLN A 46 18.93 -6.48 3.25
N SER A 47 20.12 -6.01 2.87
CA SER A 47 20.33 -4.63 2.43
C SER A 47 19.53 -4.30 1.16
N ASN A 48 19.47 -5.22 0.20
CA ASN A 48 18.71 -5.03 -1.04
C ASN A 48 17.20 -5.02 -0.78
N GLU A 49 16.70 -5.93 0.08
CA GLU A 49 15.30 -5.96 0.51
C GLU A 49 14.90 -4.64 1.22
N GLU A 50 15.78 -4.12 2.09
CA GLU A 50 15.56 -2.82 2.75
C GLU A 50 15.52 -1.65 1.76
N GLN A 51 16.41 -1.64 0.76
CA GLN A 51 16.42 -0.61 -0.28
C GLN A 51 15.17 -0.65 -1.17
N GLU A 52 14.69 -1.83 -1.54
CA GLU A 52 13.45 -1.97 -2.30
C GLU A 52 12.24 -1.50 -1.48
N LEU A 53 12.16 -1.89 -0.20
CA LEU A 53 11.11 -1.43 0.70
C LEU A 53 11.10 0.10 0.86
N LEU A 54 12.27 0.75 0.93
CA LEU A 54 12.39 2.20 0.98
C LEU A 54 11.94 2.86 -0.33
N LYS A 55 12.27 2.29 -1.49
CA LYS A 55 11.80 2.79 -2.79
C LYS A 55 10.29 2.70 -2.89
N GLU A 56 9.70 1.58 -2.49
CA GLU A 56 8.24 1.39 -2.47
C GLU A 56 7.57 2.40 -1.53
N GLN A 57 8.07 2.55 -0.31
CA GLN A 57 7.58 3.57 0.63
C GLN A 57 7.68 4.99 0.07
N PHE A 58 8.77 5.29 -0.64
CA PHE A 58 8.94 6.58 -1.30
C PHE A 58 7.89 6.79 -2.39
N VAL A 59 7.68 5.81 -3.28
CA VAL A 59 6.67 5.87 -4.35
C VAL A 59 5.26 6.04 -3.76
N ILE A 60 4.93 5.25 -2.73
CA ILE A 60 3.66 5.38 -2.00
C ILE A 60 3.54 6.79 -1.43
N THR A 61 4.54 7.28 -0.72
CA THR A 61 4.50 8.63 -0.10
C THR A 61 4.31 9.73 -1.13
N GLN A 62 4.96 9.63 -2.28
CA GLN A 62 4.81 10.61 -3.34
C GLN A 62 3.42 10.56 -4.00
N ARG A 63 2.89 9.36 -4.21
CA ARG A 63 1.51 9.18 -4.68
C ARG A 63 0.53 9.84 -3.72
N LEU A 64 0.63 9.52 -2.44
CA LEU A 64 -0.23 10.06 -1.39
C LEU A 64 -0.19 11.59 -1.34
N LYS A 65 1.00 12.19 -1.53
CA LYS A 65 1.15 13.65 -1.68
C LYS A 65 0.48 14.19 -2.94
N ALA A 66 0.42 13.42 -4.02
CA ALA A 66 -0.29 13.79 -5.23
C ALA A 66 -1.82 13.76 -5.09
N ASP A 67 -2.36 12.93 -4.19
CA ASP A 67 -3.78 12.95 -3.84
C ASP A 67 -4.13 14.18 -2.99
N ILE A 68 -3.12 14.80 -2.36
CA ILE A 68 -3.26 15.99 -1.52
C ILE A 68 -3.09 17.30 -2.27
N GLY A 69 -2.25 17.33 -3.29
CA GLY A 69 -1.90 18.57 -3.96
C GLY A 69 -3.09 19.27 -4.60
N ILE A 70 -3.08 20.61 -4.55
CA ILE A 70 -3.95 21.44 -5.36
C ILE A 70 -3.28 21.53 -6.74
N TYR A 71 -3.88 20.87 -7.73
CA TYR A 71 -3.43 20.92 -9.11
C TYR A 71 -4.42 21.76 -9.90
N ASP A 72 -3.92 22.55 -10.85
CA ASP A 72 -4.79 23.22 -11.80
C ASP A 72 -5.73 22.18 -12.42
N GLU A 73 -7.04 22.45 -12.45
CA GLU A 73 -8.03 21.59 -13.08
C GLU A 73 -7.85 21.62 -14.61
N VAL A 74 -6.77 21.00 -15.08
CA VAL A 74 -6.56 20.74 -16.49
C VAL A 74 -7.38 19.51 -16.82
N SER A 75 -8.43 19.70 -17.64
CA SER A 75 -9.16 18.58 -18.22
C SER A 75 -8.16 17.70 -19.00
N PRO A 76 -7.97 16.42 -18.63
CA PRO A 76 -7.00 15.57 -19.29
C PRO A 76 -7.28 15.47 -20.77
N VAL A 77 -6.21 15.51 -21.56
CA VAL A 77 -6.31 15.32 -23.01
C VAL A 77 -6.55 13.84 -23.28
N PHE A 78 -7.49 13.54 -24.18
CA PHE A 78 -7.81 12.19 -24.63
C PHE A 78 -7.18 11.98 -26.02
N PRO A 79 -6.13 11.15 -26.11
CA PRO A 79 -5.49 10.82 -27.38
C PRO A 79 -6.46 10.18 -28.36
N GLU A 80 -6.33 10.48 -29.65
CA GLU A 80 -7.05 9.75 -30.69
C GLU A 80 -6.67 8.26 -30.64
N GLY A 81 -7.65 7.38 -30.86
CA GLY A 81 -7.44 5.92 -30.93
C GLY A 81 -7.71 5.14 -29.65
N PHE A 82 -8.11 5.79 -28.55
CA PHE A 82 -8.54 5.10 -27.34
C PHE A 82 -9.68 4.12 -27.65
N GLN A 83 -9.46 2.87 -27.28
CA GLN A 83 -10.47 1.83 -27.27
C GLN A 83 -11.19 1.85 -25.93
N GLN A 84 -12.42 1.31 -25.90
CA GLN A 84 -13.20 1.22 -24.67
C GLN A 84 -13.84 -0.16 -24.51
N LEU A 85 -13.87 -0.65 -23.27
CA LEU A 85 -14.64 -1.82 -22.85
C LEU A 85 -15.58 -1.45 -21.69
N TYR A 86 -16.70 -2.16 -21.62
CA TYR A 86 -17.75 -1.91 -20.65
C TYR A 86 -17.82 -3.03 -19.63
N THR A 87 -18.05 -2.66 -18.38
CA THR A 87 -18.47 -3.57 -17.31
C THR A 87 -19.79 -3.05 -16.70
N PRO A 88 -20.44 -3.75 -15.76
CA PRO A 88 -21.62 -3.24 -15.07
C PRO A 88 -21.47 -1.81 -14.53
N HIS A 89 -20.37 -1.52 -13.83
CA HIS A 89 -20.17 -0.25 -13.12
C HIS A 89 -19.12 0.67 -13.76
N PHE A 90 -18.34 0.20 -14.75
CA PHE A 90 -17.24 0.97 -15.34
C PHE A 90 -17.27 1.00 -16.86
N VAL A 91 -16.61 2.03 -17.41
CA VAL A 91 -16.15 2.06 -18.80
C VAL A 91 -14.64 2.30 -18.76
N VAL A 92 -13.87 1.36 -19.32
CA VAL A 92 -12.39 1.41 -19.27
C VAL A 92 -11.87 1.82 -20.64
N TYR A 93 -10.95 2.77 -20.65
CA TYR A 93 -10.39 3.46 -21.81
C TYR A 93 -8.87 3.26 -21.85
N SER A 94 -8.31 2.76 -22.96
CA SER A 94 -6.85 2.66 -23.18
C SER A 94 -6.51 2.53 -24.67
N LEU A 95 -5.28 2.84 -25.06
CA LEU A 95 -4.75 2.49 -26.38
C LEU A 95 -4.35 1.01 -26.48
N ASN A 96 -4.00 0.39 -25.34
CA ASN A 96 -3.55 -0.99 -25.24
C ASN A 96 -4.74 -1.95 -25.03
N ARG A 97 -5.12 -2.69 -26.08
CA ARG A 97 -6.25 -3.64 -26.00
C ARG A 97 -6.02 -4.81 -25.03
N PRO A 98 -4.88 -5.52 -25.04
CA PRO A 98 -4.57 -6.51 -24.01
C PRO A 98 -4.74 -6.00 -22.57
N LEU A 99 -4.30 -4.77 -22.29
CA LEU A 99 -4.47 -4.15 -20.97
C LEU A 99 -5.94 -3.93 -20.62
N LEU A 100 -6.77 -3.47 -21.58
CA LEU A 100 -8.21 -3.37 -21.36
C LEU A 100 -8.84 -4.72 -21.01
N ASP A 101 -8.50 -5.76 -21.78
CA ASP A 101 -9.01 -7.11 -21.56
C ASP A 101 -8.59 -7.67 -20.18
N GLU A 102 -7.45 -7.23 -19.64
CA GLU A 102 -7.01 -7.53 -18.27
C GLU A 102 -7.81 -6.76 -17.21
N ILE A 103 -7.91 -5.44 -17.32
CA ILE A 103 -8.56 -4.58 -16.31
C ILE A 103 -10.02 -5.00 -16.09
N VAL A 104 -10.76 -5.27 -17.17
CA VAL A 104 -12.18 -5.66 -17.07
C VAL A 104 -12.40 -6.99 -16.37
N GLN A 105 -11.37 -7.84 -16.24
CA GLN A 105 -11.47 -9.11 -15.50
C GLN A 105 -11.50 -8.90 -13.99
N TYR A 106 -10.90 -7.83 -13.48
CA TYR A 106 -10.77 -7.61 -12.04
C TYR A 106 -11.50 -6.38 -11.51
N VAL A 107 -11.79 -5.35 -12.32
CA VAL A 107 -12.35 -4.07 -11.82
C VAL A 107 -13.68 -4.23 -11.07
N GLU A 108 -14.53 -5.17 -11.48
CA GLU A 108 -15.79 -5.47 -10.80
C GLU A 108 -15.59 -6.22 -9.48
N GLN A 109 -14.51 -6.98 -9.35
CA GLN A 109 -14.13 -7.62 -8.08
C GLN A 109 -13.69 -6.55 -7.07
N ILE A 110 -12.97 -5.53 -7.54
CA ILE A 110 -12.60 -4.35 -6.74
C ILE A 110 -13.86 -3.67 -6.20
N TYR A 111 -14.78 -3.30 -7.10
CA TYR A 111 -16.04 -2.67 -6.72
C TYR A 111 -16.81 -3.52 -5.71
N SER A 112 -16.94 -4.82 -5.97
CA SER A 112 -17.64 -5.74 -5.09
C SER A 112 -17.00 -5.83 -3.70
N ALA A 113 -15.67 -5.80 -3.61
CA ALA A 113 -14.95 -5.79 -2.34
C ALA A 113 -15.27 -4.52 -1.54
N VAL A 114 -15.10 -3.35 -2.16
CA VAL A 114 -15.39 -2.06 -1.50
C VAL A 114 -16.84 -1.99 -1.02
N ILE A 115 -17.82 -2.37 -1.86
CA ILE A 115 -19.24 -2.39 -1.47
C ILE A 115 -19.51 -3.36 -0.32
N THR A 116 -18.87 -4.53 -0.35
CA THR A 116 -19.03 -5.56 0.68
C THR A 116 -18.50 -5.07 2.02
N ASP A 117 -17.29 -4.51 2.05
CA ASP A 117 -16.61 -4.11 3.29
C ASP A 117 -17.22 -2.85 3.91
N THR A 118 -17.66 -1.91 3.08
CA THR A 118 -18.39 -0.71 3.53
C THR A 118 -19.88 -0.99 3.80
N ASN A 119 -20.39 -2.17 3.43
CA ASN A 119 -21.79 -2.55 3.52
C ASN A 119 -22.73 -1.58 2.77
N LEU A 120 -22.24 -0.99 1.66
CA LEU A 120 -22.94 -0.03 0.81
C LEU A 120 -23.85 -0.70 -0.25
N TYR A 121 -24.52 -1.81 0.06
CA TYR A 121 -25.32 -2.55 -0.93
C TYR A 121 -26.47 -1.75 -1.56
N SER A 122 -26.95 -0.70 -0.88
CA SER A 122 -27.99 0.20 -1.41
C SER A 122 -27.42 1.35 -2.26
N PHE A 123 -26.10 1.44 -2.40
CA PHE A 123 -25.45 2.43 -3.26
C PHE A 123 -25.80 2.10 -4.71
N ASN A 124 -26.42 3.06 -5.38
CA ASN A 124 -26.85 2.90 -6.76
C ASN A 124 -26.14 3.93 -7.62
N LEU A 125 -25.44 3.47 -8.65
CA LEU A 125 -24.78 4.34 -9.60
C LEU A 125 -25.78 4.91 -10.59
N SER A 126 -25.78 6.23 -10.74
CA SER A 126 -26.52 6.89 -11.83
C SER A 126 -25.90 6.58 -13.19
N GLU A 127 -24.57 6.50 -13.25
CA GLU A 127 -23.78 6.28 -14.46
C GLU A 127 -22.51 5.49 -14.14
N ARG A 128 -21.99 4.78 -15.16
CA ARG A 128 -20.71 4.07 -15.05
C ARG A 128 -19.56 5.03 -14.83
N PHE A 129 -18.59 4.61 -14.02
CA PHE A 129 -17.36 5.36 -13.81
C PHE A 129 -16.37 5.17 -14.98
N PRO A 130 -15.87 6.25 -15.60
CA PRO A 130 -14.81 6.15 -16.58
C PRO A 130 -13.45 5.91 -15.92
N ILE A 131 -12.67 4.97 -16.48
CA ILE A 131 -11.27 4.71 -16.10
C ILE A 131 -10.41 4.90 -17.33
N TYR A 132 -9.48 5.85 -17.30
CA TYR A 132 -8.52 6.09 -18.36
C TYR A 132 -7.15 5.56 -17.95
N VAL A 133 -6.62 4.63 -18.75
CA VAL A 133 -5.29 4.05 -18.53
C VAL A 133 -4.39 4.34 -19.73
N TYR A 134 -3.41 5.21 -19.50
CA TYR A 134 -2.38 5.57 -20.48
C TYR A 134 -1.31 4.46 -20.59
N ASP A 135 -0.62 4.36 -21.73
CA ASP A 135 0.34 3.28 -21.97
C ASP A 135 1.59 3.35 -21.07
N ASP A 136 1.97 4.55 -20.63
CA ASP A 136 3.11 4.73 -19.73
C ASP A 136 3.01 6.03 -18.90
N SER A 137 3.94 6.16 -17.94
CA SER A 137 4.04 7.31 -17.05
C SER A 137 4.28 8.63 -17.81
N LYS A 138 5.01 8.60 -18.92
CA LYS A 138 5.33 9.80 -19.71
C LYS A 138 4.06 10.36 -20.35
N MET A 139 3.30 9.50 -21.02
CA MET A 139 2.03 9.86 -21.64
C MET A 139 1.03 10.36 -20.60
N TYR A 140 0.95 9.69 -19.45
CA TYR A 140 0.11 10.11 -18.33
C TYR A 140 0.45 11.53 -17.85
N VAL A 141 1.72 11.82 -17.58
CA VAL A 141 2.17 13.17 -17.16
C VAL A 141 1.86 14.21 -18.24
N GLU A 142 2.13 13.88 -19.51
CA GLU A 142 1.87 14.79 -20.63
C GLU A 142 0.38 15.12 -20.78
N CYS A 143 -0.51 14.12 -20.63
CA CYS A 143 -1.95 14.28 -20.83
C CYS A 143 -2.68 14.87 -19.61
N THR A 144 -2.23 14.54 -18.40
CA THR A 144 -2.91 14.92 -17.15
C THR A 144 -2.28 16.13 -16.47
N LYS A 145 -1.05 16.49 -16.85
CA LYS A 145 -0.22 17.52 -16.19
C LYS A 145 0.08 17.22 -14.72
N ARG A 146 -0.17 16.00 -14.26
CA ARG A 146 0.21 15.55 -12.93
C ARG A 146 1.74 15.38 -12.84
N PRO A 147 2.33 15.54 -11.65
CA PRO A 147 3.75 15.28 -11.47
C PRO A 147 4.12 13.82 -11.78
N VAL A 148 5.39 13.60 -12.14
CA VAL A 148 5.93 12.28 -12.53
C VAL A 148 5.74 11.19 -11.47
N TRP A 149 5.62 11.60 -10.21
CA TRP A 149 5.45 10.70 -9.08
C TRP A 149 3.99 10.36 -8.75
N SER A 150 3.02 10.90 -9.48
CA SER A 150 1.61 10.52 -9.37
C SER A 150 1.36 9.22 -10.13
N GLY A 151 0.87 8.18 -9.44
CA GLY A 151 0.53 6.89 -10.04
C GLY A 151 -0.86 6.83 -10.68
N GLY A 152 -1.78 7.63 -10.14
CA GLY A 152 -3.14 7.82 -10.63
C GLY A 152 -3.84 8.87 -9.77
N PHE A 153 -5.06 9.25 -10.16
CA PHE A 153 -5.93 10.11 -9.36
C PHE A 153 -7.39 10.01 -9.82
N VAL A 154 -8.30 10.43 -8.94
CA VAL A 154 -9.71 10.69 -9.25
C VAL A 154 -9.94 12.17 -9.54
N MET A 155 -10.68 12.47 -10.61
CA MET A 155 -11.23 13.81 -10.86
C MET A 155 -12.57 13.74 -11.57
N SER A 156 -13.57 14.50 -11.11
CA SER A 156 -14.90 14.58 -11.73
C SER A 156 -15.52 13.20 -12.03
N ARG A 157 -15.48 12.30 -11.03
CA ARG A 157 -15.96 10.89 -11.13
C ARG A 157 -15.22 10.02 -12.16
N LYS A 158 -13.98 10.36 -12.51
CA LYS A 158 -13.15 9.62 -13.46
C LYS A 158 -11.83 9.24 -12.83
N ILE A 159 -11.33 8.05 -13.13
CA ILE A 159 -9.98 7.61 -12.75
C ILE A 159 -9.05 7.86 -13.92
N TYR A 160 -7.86 8.37 -13.63
CA TYR A 160 -6.75 8.45 -14.57
C TYR A 160 -5.55 7.73 -13.96
N ALA A 161 -4.96 6.79 -14.70
CA ALA A 161 -3.79 6.02 -14.29
C ALA A 161 -2.98 5.63 -15.53
N PHE A 162 -1.89 4.90 -15.37
CA PHE A 162 -1.11 4.36 -16.49
C PHE A 162 -0.68 2.92 -16.27
N ASP A 163 -0.37 2.23 -17.36
CA ASP A 163 0.11 0.85 -17.36
C ASP A 163 1.43 0.76 -16.56
N SER A 164 1.32 0.19 -15.37
CA SER A 164 2.41 0.04 -14.43
C SER A 164 2.23 -1.25 -13.67
N LYS A 165 3.33 -1.76 -13.10
CA LYS A 165 3.30 -2.98 -12.28
C LYS A 165 2.29 -2.90 -11.12
N ASN A 166 2.03 -1.71 -10.61
CA ASN A 166 1.14 -1.47 -9.47
C ASN A 166 -0.25 -0.96 -9.89
N LEU A 167 -0.60 -1.00 -11.18
CA LEU A 167 -1.86 -0.45 -11.69
C LEU A 167 -3.08 -1.02 -10.97
N LYS A 168 -3.09 -2.33 -10.68
CA LYS A 168 -4.19 -2.97 -9.96
C LYS A 168 -4.38 -2.38 -8.56
N ASN A 169 -3.30 -2.16 -7.79
CA ASN A 169 -3.34 -1.50 -6.49
C ASN A 169 -3.83 -0.06 -6.60
N ILE A 170 -3.38 0.66 -7.63
CA ILE A 170 -3.82 2.03 -7.90
C ILE A 170 -5.33 2.04 -8.15
N ILE A 171 -5.85 1.19 -9.04
CA ILE A 171 -7.29 1.11 -9.32
C ILE A 171 -8.08 0.75 -8.06
N TYR A 172 -7.60 -0.14 -7.19
CA TYR A 172 -8.27 -0.43 -5.90
C TYR A 172 -8.50 0.82 -5.06
N HIS A 173 -7.45 1.60 -4.88
CA HIS A 173 -7.48 2.85 -4.12
C HIS A 173 -8.41 3.88 -4.79
N GLU A 174 -8.24 4.11 -6.09
CA GLU A 174 -9.01 5.15 -6.81
C GLU A 174 -10.51 4.79 -6.92
N VAL A 175 -10.84 3.50 -7.09
CA VAL A 175 -12.24 3.03 -7.06
C VAL A 175 -12.87 3.29 -5.69
N THR A 176 -12.08 3.11 -4.62
CA THR A 176 -12.54 3.38 -3.26
C THR A 176 -12.89 4.86 -3.08
N HIS A 177 -12.02 5.77 -3.54
CA HIS A 177 -12.32 7.19 -3.57
C HIS A 177 -13.56 7.52 -4.39
N LEU A 178 -13.74 6.92 -5.57
CA LEU A 178 -14.94 7.16 -6.40
C LEU A 178 -16.23 6.80 -5.66
N ILE A 179 -16.28 5.59 -5.09
CA ILE A 179 -17.47 5.10 -4.37
C ILE A 179 -17.73 6.00 -3.16
N PHE A 180 -16.69 6.31 -2.37
CA PHE A 180 -16.82 7.16 -1.20
C PHE A 180 -17.30 8.57 -1.56
N ASN A 181 -16.65 9.22 -2.53
CA ASN A 181 -16.96 10.59 -2.94
C ASN A 181 -18.38 10.69 -3.50
N ASP A 182 -18.81 9.72 -4.30
CA ASP A 182 -20.16 9.69 -4.84
C ASP A 182 -21.20 9.41 -3.76
N PHE A 183 -20.93 8.46 -2.87
CA PHE A 183 -21.79 8.20 -1.72
C PHE A 183 -21.96 9.46 -0.86
N MET A 184 -20.90 10.23 -0.64
CA MET A 184 -20.94 11.47 0.13
C MET A 184 -21.63 12.64 -0.61
N ALA A 185 -21.96 12.49 -1.89
CA ALA A 185 -22.72 13.45 -2.69
C ALA A 185 -22.19 14.90 -2.59
N GLY A 186 -20.88 15.07 -2.81
CA GLY A 186 -20.19 16.37 -2.78
C GLY A 186 -19.81 16.89 -1.39
N LYS A 187 -20.06 16.12 -0.33
CA LYS A 187 -19.65 16.49 1.04
C LYS A 187 -18.28 15.94 1.46
N ALA A 188 -17.64 15.12 0.62
CA ALA A 188 -16.37 14.46 0.94
C ALA A 188 -15.27 15.46 1.33
N GLU A 189 -15.21 16.62 0.68
CA GLU A 189 -14.22 17.68 0.95
C GLU A 189 -14.36 18.34 2.33
N LYS A 190 -15.56 18.27 2.92
CA LYS A 190 -15.84 18.83 4.26
C LYS A 190 -15.55 17.86 5.39
N ILE A 191 -15.37 16.59 5.05
CA ILE A 191 -15.10 15.50 5.98
C ILE A 191 -13.58 15.38 6.15
N SER A 192 -13.13 14.98 7.35
CA SER A 192 -11.70 14.76 7.55
C SER A 192 -11.19 13.64 6.64
N ARG A 193 -10.10 13.96 5.93
CA ARG A 193 -9.52 13.13 4.86
C ARG A 193 -9.15 11.72 5.30
N TRP A 194 -8.80 11.52 6.57
CA TRP A 194 -8.32 10.23 7.06
C TRP A 194 -9.30 9.09 6.81
N ILE A 195 -10.60 9.39 6.73
CA ILE A 195 -11.63 8.38 6.48
C ILE A 195 -11.56 7.89 5.03
N ASN A 196 -11.49 8.81 4.07
CA ASN A 196 -11.44 8.49 2.64
C ASN A 196 -10.10 7.85 2.28
N GLU A 197 -9.00 8.49 2.70
CA GLU A 197 -7.63 8.03 2.47
C GLU A 197 -7.32 6.71 3.18
N GLY A 198 -7.77 6.58 4.43
CA GLY A 198 -7.59 5.36 5.22
C GLY A 198 -8.38 4.19 4.64
N LEU A 199 -9.61 4.43 4.16
CA LEU A 199 -10.40 3.40 3.49
C LEU A 199 -9.78 2.99 2.14
N ALA A 200 -9.34 3.96 1.33
CA ALA A 200 -8.66 3.66 0.07
C ALA A 200 -7.36 2.87 0.28
N SER A 201 -6.58 3.23 1.31
CA SER A 201 -5.37 2.51 1.70
C SER A 201 -5.68 1.10 2.23
N TYR A 202 -6.75 0.94 3.01
CA TYR A 202 -7.19 -0.37 3.52
C TYR A 202 -7.57 -1.32 2.38
N GLU A 203 -8.36 -0.84 1.42
CA GLU A 203 -8.77 -1.62 0.24
C GLU A 203 -7.58 -1.96 -0.67
N GLU A 204 -6.66 -1.01 -0.89
CA GLU A 204 -5.41 -1.24 -1.62
C GLU A 204 -4.55 -2.35 -1.00
N ASN A 205 -4.44 -2.38 0.33
CA ASN A 205 -3.59 -3.30 1.07
C ASN A 205 -4.09 -4.76 1.08
N LYS A 206 -5.32 -5.03 0.62
CA LYS A 206 -5.85 -6.40 0.49
C LYS A 206 -5.19 -7.20 -0.63
N ILE A 207 -4.51 -6.53 -1.57
CA ILE A 207 -3.77 -7.21 -2.63
C ILE A 207 -2.43 -7.72 -2.06
N PRO A 208 -2.18 -9.04 -2.09
CA PRO A 208 -0.99 -9.64 -1.46
C PRO A 208 0.35 -9.14 -2.02
N ASP A 209 0.34 -8.59 -3.23
CA ASP A 209 1.55 -8.23 -3.97
C ASP A 209 2.32 -7.06 -3.33
N LEU A 210 1.68 -6.26 -2.47
CA LEU A 210 2.28 -5.12 -1.76
C LEU A 210 1.95 -5.15 -0.26
N ARG A 211 2.26 -6.26 0.44
CA ARG A 211 2.06 -6.33 1.89
C ARG A 211 2.90 -5.28 2.61
N LYS A 212 2.25 -4.18 3.03
CA LYS A 212 2.85 -3.16 3.89
C LYS A 212 3.04 -3.73 5.30
N PRO A 213 4.13 -3.37 6.00
CA PRO A 213 4.34 -3.79 7.38
C PRO A 213 3.21 -3.25 8.28
N VAL A 214 2.85 -4.02 9.31
CA VAL A 214 1.87 -3.59 10.33
C VAL A 214 2.31 -2.25 10.92
N PHE A 215 1.39 -1.29 10.98
CA PHE A 215 1.69 0.03 11.49
C PHE A 215 2.19 -0.03 12.95
N ASN A 216 3.36 0.57 13.21
CA ASN A 216 3.88 0.69 14.56
C ASN A 216 3.18 1.84 15.31
N LYS A 217 2.19 1.49 16.12
CA LYS A 217 1.38 2.44 16.92
C LYS A 217 2.22 3.33 17.84
N SER A 218 3.47 2.97 18.19
CA SER A 218 4.33 3.87 18.97
C SER A 218 4.77 5.13 18.21
N LYS A 219 4.66 5.12 16.87
CA LYS A 219 4.97 6.26 16.00
C LYS A 219 3.76 7.13 15.66
N ARG A 220 2.56 6.79 16.15
CA ARG A 220 1.32 7.51 15.84
C ARG A 220 1.41 9.00 16.20
N LEU A 221 0.76 9.81 15.38
CA LEU A 221 0.46 11.21 15.69
C LEU A 221 -0.59 11.25 16.80
N SER A 222 -0.55 12.31 17.62
CA SER A 222 -1.62 12.55 18.60
C SER A 222 -2.95 12.83 17.90
N ALA A 223 -4.09 12.58 18.55
CA ALA A 223 -5.41 12.85 17.97
C ALA A 223 -5.55 14.25 17.37
N ASP A 224 -5.12 15.29 18.08
CA ASP A 224 -5.20 16.68 17.60
C ASP A 224 -4.34 16.90 16.35
N GLU A 225 -3.08 16.44 16.39
CA GLU A 225 -2.19 16.53 15.24
C GLU A 225 -2.72 15.72 14.05
N PHE A 226 -3.20 14.50 14.28
CA PHE A 226 -3.73 13.63 13.23
C PHE A 226 -4.94 14.23 12.52
N LEU A 227 -5.85 14.84 13.26
CA LEU A 227 -7.08 15.44 12.70
C LEU A 227 -6.82 16.79 12.02
N THR A 228 -5.77 17.52 12.42
CA THR A 228 -5.51 18.90 11.95
C THR A 228 -4.29 19.03 11.04
N LEU A 229 -3.51 17.96 10.84
CA LEU A 229 -2.29 17.98 10.03
C LEU A 229 -2.57 18.46 8.60
N ASP A 230 -1.92 19.56 8.22
CA ASP A 230 -1.86 19.98 6.83
C ASP A 230 -0.84 19.11 6.07
N LEU A 231 -1.36 18.12 5.35
CA LEU A 231 -0.56 17.16 4.60
C LEU A 231 0.22 17.80 3.44
N SER A 232 -0.17 19.00 2.98
CA SER A 232 0.50 19.69 1.87
C SER A 232 1.85 20.28 2.28
N THR A 233 1.99 20.66 3.55
CA THR A 233 3.21 21.27 4.12
C THR A 233 3.99 20.31 5.01
N ALA A 234 3.40 19.20 5.41
CA ALA A 234 4.04 18.20 6.26
C ALA A 234 5.25 17.49 5.61
N SER A 235 6.19 17.06 6.45
CA SER A 235 7.32 16.24 6.01
C SER A 235 6.84 14.91 5.44
N SER A 236 7.59 14.35 4.49
CA SER A 236 7.23 13.06 3.88
C SER A 236 7.10 11.93 4.92
N GLU A 237 7.92 11.95 5.97
CA GLU A 237 7.81 11.01 7.10
C GLU A 237 6.48 11.16 7.85
N LYS A 238 6.07 12.39 8.20
CA LYS A 238 4.80 12.63 8.89
C LYS A 238 3.60 12.26 8.03
N VAL A 239 3.64 12.57 6.74
CA VAL A 239 2.59 12.15 5.79
C VAL A 239 2.48 10.62 5.78
N ASN A 240 3.61 9.92 5.67
CA ASN A 240 3.61 8.45 5.69
C ASN A 240 3.05 7.87 7.01
N ILE A 241 3.39 8.45 8.15
CA ILE A 241 2.80 8.06 9.45
C ILE A 241 1.29 8.31 9.47
N TRP A 242 0.85 9.47 8.98
CA TRP A 242 -0.58 9.83 8.93
C TRP A 242 -1.39 8.82 8.11
N TYR A 243 -0.92 8.45 6.92
CA TYR A 243 -1.63 7.47 6.08
C TYR A 243 -1.65 6.07 6.69
N GLN A 244 -0.54 5.60 7.27
CA GLN A 244 -0.52 4.32 7.98
C GLN A 244 -1.43 4.31 9.22
N GLN A 245 -1.49 5.43 9.94
CA GLN A 245 -2.41 5.58 11.08
C GLN A 245 -3.88 5.61 10.62
N ALA A 246 -4.20 6.33 9.54
CA ALA A 246 -5.53 6.39 8.95
C ALA A 246 -6.01 5.03 8.48
N GLU A 247 -5.16 4.31 7.74
CA GLU A 247 -5.42 2.95 7.29
C GLU A 247 -5.64 1.99 8.49
N SER A 248 -4.75 2.03 9.47
CA SER A 248 -4.84 1.17 10.65
C SER A 248 -6.09 1.43 11.51
N LEU A 249 -6.54 2.69 11.60
CA LEU A 249 -7.79 3.06 12.26
C LEU A 249 -9.00 2.50 11.51
N ILE A 250 -9.04 2.64 10.17
CA ILE A 250 -10.13 2.10 9.34
C ILE A 250 -10.15 0.58 9.38
N ALA A 251 -8.98 -0.08 9.29
CA ALA A 251 -8.85 -1.51 9.45
C ALA A 251 -9.44 -1.98 10.79
N TYR A 252 -9.09 -1.29 11.89
CA TYR A 252 -9.64 -1.60 13.20
C TYR A 252 -11.16 -1.48 13.25
N MET A 253 -11.72 -0.42 12.68
CA MET A 253 -13.16 -0.20 12.59
C MET A 253 -13.89 -1.29 11.78
N LEU A 254 -13.31 -1.73 10.67
CA LEU A 254 -13.90 -2.73 9.77
C LEU A 254 -13.73 -4.17 10.27
N GLU A 255 -12.62 -4.48 10.93
CA GLU A 255 -12.25 -5.85 11.29
C GLU A 255 -12.73 -6.25 12.69
N ASN A 256 -12.87 -5.29 13.61
CA ASN A 256 -13.25 -5.57 15.00
C ASN A 256 -14.75 -5.37 15.26
N TYR A 257 -15.48 -4.84 14.29
CA TYR A 257 -16.91 -4.55 14.42
C TYR A 257 -17.69 -5.00 13.18
N PRO A 258 -18.99 -5.32 13.33
CA PRO A 258 -19.84 -5.63 12.19
C PRO A 258 -19.85 -4.49 11.16
N ARG A 259 -19.70 -4.83 9.87
CA ARG A 259 -19.69 -3.86 8.76
C ARG A 259 -20.92 -2.93 8.72
N ALA A 260 -22.07 -3.37 9.24
CA ALA A 260 -23.25 -2.53 9.40
C ALA A 260 -23.01 -1.30 10.29
N GLN A 261 -22.10 -1.37 11.26
CA GLN A 261 -21.71 -0.22 12.09
C GLN A 261 -20.89 0.78 11.29
N PHE A 262 -19.96 0.31 10.44
CA PHE A 262 -19.22 1.19 9.52
C PHE A 262 -20.16 1.88 8.53
N TYR A 263 -21.15 1.17 7.98
CA TYR A 263 -22.19 1.77 7.16
C TYR A 263 -22.99 2.86 7.91
N ASN A 264 -23.44 2.59 9.13
CA ASN A 264 -24.17 3.58 9.94
C ASN A 264 -23.31 4.81 10.26
N PHE A 265 -22.02 4.60 10.50
CA PHE A 265 -21.03 5.68 10.64
C PHE A 265 -20.97 6.53 9.37
N LEU A 266 -20.79 5.93 8.19
CA LEU A 266 -20.75 6.65 6.92
C LEU A 266 -22.04 7.41 6.62
N LEU A 267 -23.21 6.80 6.89
CA LEU A 267 -24.50 7.47 6.75
C LEU A 267 -24.60 8.71 7.63
N LYS A 268 -24.22 8.60 8.91
CA LYS A 268 -24.29 9.73 9.84
C LYS A 268 -23.27 10.82 9.50
N LEU A 269 -22.12 10.41 8.97
CA LEU A 269 -21.09 11.31 8.49
C LEU A 269 -21.56 12.11 7.28
N LYS A 270 -22.22 11.46 6.32
CA LYS A 270 -22.87 12.13 5.19
C LYS A 270 -23.94 13.13 5.64
N GLU A 271 -24.68 12.82 6.70
CA GLU A 271 -25.71 13.72 7.24
C GLU A 271 -25.11 14.94 7.92
N THR A 272 -24.15 14.71 8.83
CA THR A 272 -23.73 15.70 9.83
C THR A 272 -22.40 16.39 9.55
N GLU A 273 -21.54 15.78 8.72
CA GLU A 273 -20.16 16.21 8.48
C GLU A 273 -19.31 16.25 9.78
N ASN A 274 -19.82 15.70 10.89
CA ASN A 274 -19.20 15.74 12.22
C ASN A 274 -18.71 14.35 12.65
N ILE A 275 -17.41 14.22 12.88
CA ILE A 275 -16.75 12.94 13.15
C ILE A 275 -17.23 12.32 14.47
N ASP A 276 -17.23 13.07 15.57
CA ASP A 276 -17.61 12.54 16.88
C ASP A 276 -19.07 12.07 16.90
N THR A 277 -19.97 12.87 16.35
CA THR A 277 -21.39 12.52 16.22
C THR A 277 -21.57 11.25 15.40
N SER A 278 -20.79 11.12 14.32
CA SER A 278 -20.89 9.97 13.42
C SER A 278 -20.31 8.71 14.05
N ILE A 279 -19.18 8.80 14.74
CA ILE A 279 -18.57 7.69 15.49
C ILE A 279 -19.53 7.21 16.58
N SER A 280 -20.04 8.15 17.38
CA SER A 280 -21.01 7.89 18.44
C SER A 280 -22.25 7.15 17.91
N TRP A 281 -22.76 7.58 16.76
CA TRP A 281 -23.94 6.98 16.14
C TRP A 281 -23.67 5.64 15.46
N GLY A 282 -22.54 5.49 14.77
CA GLY A 282 -22.22 4.27 14.02
C GLY A 282 -21.78 3.11 14.92
N TYR A 283 -21.03 3.43 15.97
CA TYR A 283 -20.43 2.47 16.91
C TYR A 283 -21.02 2.61 18.31
N GLN A 284 -22.34 2.81 18.37
CA GLN A 284 -23.13 3.01 19.60
C GLN A 284 -22.64 2.11 20.73
N SER A 285 -22.61 2.64 21.96
CA SER A 285 -22.14 1.96 23.18
C SER A 285 -20.64 1.59 23.24
N LYS A 286 -19.87 1.79 22.15
CA LYS A 286 -18.42 1.54 22.13
C LYS A 286 -17.62 2.83 22.20
N PHE A 287 -17.98 3.82 21.39
CA PHE A 287 -17.28 5.08 21.28
C PHE A 287 -18.27 6.23 21.35
N ASN A 288 -17.95 7.31 22.05
CA ASN A 288 -18.71 8.55 22.04
C ASN A 288 -18.02 9.66 21.22
N SER A 289 -16.75 9.46 20.89
CA SER A 289 -15.91 10.43 20.19
C SER A 289 -14.77 9.72 19.45
N PHE A 290 -14.06 10.47 18.61
CA PHE A 290 -12.80 10.03 18.02
C PHE A 290 -11.75 9.66 19.08
N SER A 291 -11.70 10.38 20.20
CA SER A 291 -10.76 10.08 21.30
C SER A 291 -10.99 8.69 21.91
N ASP A 292 -12.26 8.29 22.06
CA ASP A 292 -12.61 6.95 22.54
C ASP A 292 -12.18 5.87 21.53
N LEU A 293 -12.42 6.11 20.24
CA LEU A 293 -12.00 5.23 19.14
C LEU A 293 -10.47 5.09 19.11
N GLU A 294 -9.73 6.20 19.12
CA GLU A 294 -8.27 6.22 19.10
C GLU A 294 -7.70 5.47 20.31
N SER A 295 -8.26 5.70 21.50
CA SER A 295 -7.86 5.03 22.74
C SER A 295 -8.05 3.51 22.63
N ALA A 296 -9.21 3.05 22.14
CA ALA A 296 -9.48 1.63 21.98
C ALA A 296 -8.60 0.97 20.90
N TRP A 297 -8.44 1.64 19.76
CA TRP A 297 -7.54 1.20 18.69
C TRP A 297 -6.09 1.10 19.17
N SER A 298 -5.61 2.09 19.92
CA SER A 298 -4.23 2.14 20.39
C SER A 298 -3.89 1.02 21.37
N ASN A 299 -4.88 0.56 22.14
CA ASN A 299 -4.76 -0.54 23.10
C ASN A 299 -5.01 -1.92 22.50
N ASN A 300 -5.48 -2.02 21.24
CA ASN A 300 -5.65 -3.29 20.57
C ASN A 300 -4.28 -3.82 20.08
N ASN A 301 -3.98 -5.09 20.34
CA ASN A 301 -2.72 -5.72 19.91
C ASN A 301 -2.82 -6.19 18.45
#